data_AF-A0A7J2RDF7-F1
#
_entry.id   AF-A0A7J2RDF7-F1
#
_cell.length_a   1.000
_cell.length_b   1.000
_cell.length_c   1.000
_cell.angle_alpha   90.00
_cell.angle_beta   90.00
_cell.angle_gamma   90.00
#
_symmetry.space_group_name_H-M   'P 1'
#
loop_
_entity.id
_entity.type
_entity.pdbx_description
1 polymer ?
#
loop_
_entity_poly.entity_id
_entity_poly.type
_entity_poly.pdbx_seq_one_letter_code
_entity_poly.pdbx_strand_id
1 'polypeptide(L)'
;MVDIWDVQQDQFFLRFNKTHFKSGTIEEFDKVVVEQASPNVISDDDIREALDKPFLALKALLNKFSEVIPVYRVLTLAEEMEKSEKILNAIRARATELELEPYGERPGD
;
A
#
# COMPACT_ATOMS: atom_id res chain seq x y z
N MET A 1 19.40 5.20 21.92
CA MET A 1 18.96 4.50 23.14
C MET A 1 17.45 4.52 23.10
N VAL A 2 16.79 3.36 22.99
CA VAL A 2 15.33 3.26 22.98
C VAL A 2 14.92 2.91 24.40
N ASP A 3 14.13 3.78 25.03
CA ASP A 3 13.60 3.54 26.37
C ASP A 3 12.37 2.65 26.24
N ILE A 4 12.35 1.53 26.94
CA ILE A 4 11.26 0.56 26.86
C ILE A 4 10.27 0.88 27.97
N TRP A 5 9.05 1.25 27.59
CA TRP A 5 7.96 1.51 28.52
C TRP A 5 7.64 0.26 29.34
N ASP A 6 7.76 0.35 30.66
CA ASP A 6 7.56 -0.79 31.56
C ASP A 6 6.18 -0.80 32.23
N VAL A 7 5.85 -1.92 32.86
CA VAL A 7 4.55 -2.15 33.51
C VAL A 7 4.31 -1.18 34.68
N GLN A 8 5.37 -0.72 35.35
CA GLN A 8 5.23 0.21 36.47
C GLN A 8 4.90 1.62 35.98
N GLN A 9 5.54 2.05 34.91
CA GLN A 9 5.27 3.31 34.22
C GLN A 9 3.84 3.34 33.67
N ASP A 10 3.37 2.22 33.14
CA ASP A 10 2.00 2.07 32.67
C ASP A 10 0.97 2.24 33.80
N GLN A 11 1.16 1.51 34.92
CA GLN A 11 0.29 1.64 36.09
C GLN A 11 0.34 3.03 36.71
N PHE A 12 1.49 3.69 36.70
CA PHE A 12 1.62 5.07 37.13
C PHE A 12 0.82 6.02 36.24
N PHE A 13 0.94 5.88 34.91
CA PHE A 13 0.22 6.68 33.93
C PHE A 13 -1.30 6.55 34.10
N LEU A 14 -1.82 5.33 34.22
CA LEU A 14 -3.25 5.08 34.43
C LEU A 14 -3.77 5.72 35.71
N ARG A 15 -3.00 5.63 36.81
CA ARG A 15 -3.38 6.22 38.10
C ARG A 15 -3.39 7.73 38.05
N PHE A 16 -2.35 8.33 37.47
CA PHE A 16 -2.19 9.78 37.41
C PHE A 16 -3.23 10.45 36.52
N ASN A 17 -3.65 9.76 35.44
CA ASN A 17 -4.58 10.30 34.46
C ASN A 17 -6.04 9.87 34.65
N LYS A 18 -6.38 9.24 35.78
CA LYS A 18 -7.72 8.69 36.05
C LYS A 18 -8.87 9.68 35.80
N THR A 19 -8.67 10.96 36.14
CA THR A 19 -9.69 11.99 35.92
C THR A 19 -9.87 12.30 34.43
N HIS A 20 -8.79 12.30 33.65
CA HIS A 20 -8.80 12.54 32.21
C HIS A 20 -9.41 11.38 31.41
N PHE A 21 -9.22 10.15 31.87
CA PHE A 21 -9.95 8.99 31.35
C PHE A 21 -11.46 9.10 31.63
N LYS A 22 -11.84 9.50 32.85
CA LYS A 22 -13.25 9.69 33.21
C LYS A 22 -13.93 10.83 32.46
N SER A 23 -13.21 11.90 32.12
CA SER A 23 -13.73 13.04 31.37
C SER A 23 -13.74 12.81 29.85
N GLY A 24 -13.22 11.68 29.36
CA GLY A 24 -13.09 11.40 27.93
C GLY A 24 -12.03 12.26 27.23
N THR A 25 -11.13 12.89 27.99
CA THR A 25 -10.00 13.67 27.44
C THR A 25 -8.88 12.74 26.99
N ILE A 26 -8.74 11.58 27.64
CA ILE A 26 -7.87 10.48 27.24
C ILE A 26 -8.76 9.25 27.09
N GLU A 27 -8.60 8.52 26.00
CA GLU A 27 -9.33 7.29 25.69
C GLU A 27 -8.32 6.17 25.43
N GLU A 28 -8.63 4.96 25.89
CA GLU A 28 -7.85 3.77 25.51
C GLU A 28 -8.07 3.48 24.03
N PHE A 29 -6.97 3.44 23.27
CA PHE A 29 -7.04 3.17 21.85
C PHE A 29 -7.19 1.65 21.61
N ASP A 30 -8.43 1.17 21.53
CA ASP A 30 -8.75 -0.24 21.22
C ASP A 30 -9.18 -0.46 19.76
N LYS A 31 -8.98 0.55 18.90
CA LYS A 31 -9.22 0.37 17.46
C LYS A 31 -8.03 -0.35 16.85
N VAL A 32 -8.23 -1.60 16.46
CA VAL A 32 -7.45 -2.21 15.39
C VAL A 32 -7.65 -1.32 14.16
N VAL A 33 -6.67 -0.47 13.88
CA VAL A 33 -6.60 0.21 12.58
C VAL A 33 -6.36 -0.92 11.59
N VAL A 34 -7.43 -1.42 10.99
CA VAL A 34 -7.31 -2.20 9.77
C VAL A 34 -6.87 -1.17 8.74
N GLU A 35 -5.56 -0.97 8.60
CA GLU A 35 -5.00 -0.29 7.44
C GLU A 35 -5.60 -1.02 6.25
N GLN A 36 -6.51 -0.36 5.52
CA GLN A 36 -6.90 -0.87 4.22
C GLN A 36 -5.62 -0.90 3.41
N ALA A 37 -5.09 -2.11 3.19
CA ALA A 37 -3.85 -2.29 2.46
C ALA A 37 -3.99 -1.54 1.13
N SER A 38 -3.17 -0.50 0.96
CA SER A 38 -3.18 0.26 -0.28
C SER A 38 -2.98 -0.73 -1.43
N PRO A 39 -3.72 -0.59 -2.54
CA PRO A 39 -3.46 -1.40 -3.73
C PRO A 39 -2.01 -1.32 -4.21
N ASN A 40 -1.26 -0.25 -3.85
CA ASN A 40 0.15 -0.06 -4.16
C ASN A 40 1.09 -0.88 -3.26
N VAL A 41 0.57 -1.46 -2.17
CA VAL A 41 1.29 -2.35 -1.25
C VAL A 41 0.93 -3.79 -1.60
N ILE A 42 1.78 -4.41 -2.41
CA ILE A 42 1.65 -5.80 -2.85
C ILE A 42 2.98 -6.52 -2.64
N SER A 43 2.93 -7.78 -2.19
CA SER A 43 4.12 -8.62 -2.01
C SER A 43 4.61 -9.16 -3.35
N ASP A 44 5.89 -9.54 -3.42
CA ASP A 44 6.44 -10.14 -4.64
C ASP A 44 5.76 -11.47 -4.99
N ASP A 45 5.36 -12.25 -3.98
CA ASP A 45 4.67 -13.53 -4.19
C ASP A 45 3.27 -13.33 -4.77
N ASP A 46 2.53 -12.32 -4.29
CA ASP A 46 1.24 -11.95 -4.86
C ASP A 46 1.38 -11.44 -6.31
N ILE A 47 2.46 -10.71 -6.62
CA ILE A 47 2.77 -10.28 -7.99
C ILE A 47 3.03 -11.51 -8.88
N ARG A 48 3.84 -12.47 -8.43
CA ARG A 48 4.12 -13.70 -9.17
C ARG A 48 2.85 -14.49 -9.44
N GLU A 49 2.00 -14.65 -8.41
CA GLU A 49 0.69 -15.30 -8.56
C GLU A 49 -0.19 -14.57 -9.59
N ALA A 50 -0.19 -13.23 -9.57
CA ALA A 50 -0.94 -12.43 -10.54
C ALA A 50 -0.40 -12.55 -11.98
N LEU A 51 0.92 -12.72 -12.15
CA LEU A 51 1.55 -12.93 -13.45
C LEU A 51 1.30 -14.33 -14.02
N ASP A 52 0.90 -15.30 -13.20
CA ASP A 52 0.48 -16.64 -13.62
C ASP A 52 -1.03 -16.73 -13.89
N LYS A 53 -1.81 -15.74 -13.45
CA LYS A 53 -3.26 -15.66 -13.73
C LYS A 53 -3.56 -15.27 -15.18
N PRO A 54 -4.79 -15.50 -15.65
CA PRO A 54 -5.22 -15.05 -16.98
C PRO A 54 -4.98 -13.56 -17.19
N PHE A 55 -4.62 -13.19 -18.42
CA PHE A 55 -4.25 -11.81 -18.78
C PHE A 55 -5.25 -10.73 -18.35
N LEU A 56 -6.55 -11.04 -18.35
CA LEU A 56 -7.59 -10.12 -17.90
C LEU A 56 -7.47 -9.78 -16.40
N ALA A 57 -7.07 -10.74 -15.57
CA ALA A 57 -6.85 -10.54 -14.14
C ALA A 57 -5.62 -9.66 -13.89
N LEU A 58 -4.53 -9.87 -14.66
CA LEU A 58 -3.36 -9.00 -14.62
C LEU A 58 -3.73 -7.56 -14.97
N LYS A 59 -4.49 -7.34 -16.05
CA LYS A 59 -4.98 -6.01 -16.40
C LYS A 59 -5.81 -5.36 -15.29
N ALA A 60 -6.70 -6.14 -14.67
CA ALA A 60 -7.50 -5.65 -13.55
C ALA A 60 -6.62 -5.26 -12.34
N LEU A 61 -5.54 -5.99 -12.06
CA LEU A 61 -4.56 -5.62 -11.04
C LEU A 61 -3.83 -4.33 -11.40
N LEU A 62 -3.28 -4.24 -12.62
CA LEU A 62 -2.53 -3.07 -13.10
C LEU A 62 -3.34 -1.78 -13.01
N ASN A 63 -4.64 -1.84 -13.29
CA ASN A 63 -5.55 -0.70 -13.20
C ASN A 63 -5.84 -0.25 -11.77
N LYS A 64 -5.56 -1.06 -10.75
CA LYS A 64 -5.72 -0.68 -9.34
C LYS A 64 -4.54 0.15 -8.82
N PHE A 65 -3.37 0.04 -9.45
CA PHE A 65 -2.22 0.84 -9.05
C PHE A 65 -2.44 2.30 -9.45
N SER A 66 -2.18 3.19 -8.49
CA SER A 66 -2.20 4.64 -8.68
C SER A 66 -0.80 5.24 -8.67
N GLU A 67 0.23 4.42 -8.45
CA GLU A 67 1.63 4.82 -8.38
C GLU A 67 2.46 4.01 -9.36
N VAL A 68 3.50 4.62 -9.91
CA VAL A 68 4.35 3.98 -10.93
C VAL A 68 5.26 2.89 -10.33
N ILE A 69 5.70 3.07 -9.09
CA ILE A 69 6.65 2.16 -8.41
C ILE A 69 6.17 0.71 -8.36
N PRO A 70 4.94 0.40 -7.87
CA PRO A 70 4.45 -0.98 -7.88
C PRO A 70 4.33 -1.56 -9.29
N VAL A 71 4.03 -0.74 -10.31
CA VAL A 71 3.97 -1.20 -11.71
C VAL A 71 5.36 -1.60 -12.22
N TYR A 72 6.41 -0.84 -11.89
CA TYR A 72 7.78 -1.23 -12.23
C TYR A 72 8.24 -2.49 -11.50
N ARG A 73 7.84 -2.70 -10.24
CA ARG A 73 8.10 -3.97 -9.55
C ARG A 73 7.46 -5.16 -10.29
N VAL A 74 6.23 -4.99 -10.76
CA VAL A 74 5.56 -5.99 -11.60
C VAL A 74 6.30 -6.22 -12.91
N LEU A 75 6.84 -5.16 -13.53
CA LEU A 75 7.63 -5.29 -14.75
C LEU A 75 8.91 -6.11 -14.52
N THR A 76 9.69 -5.78 -13.48
CA THR A 76 10.92 -6.52 -13.14
C THR A 76 10.64 -8.00 -12.92
N LEU A 77 9.63 -8.34 -12.12
CA LEU A 77 9.27 -9.74 -11.86
C LEU A 77 8.75 -10.44 -13.12
N ALA A 78 8.03 -9.74 -14.00
CA ALA A 78 7.58 -10.30 -15.27
C ALA A 78 8.75 -10.59 -16.23
N GLU A 79 9.80 -9.75 -16.22
CA GLU A 79 11.03 -9.97 -16.99
C GLU A 79 11.84 -11.14 -16.43
N GLU A 80 12.00 -11.24 -15.11
CA GLU A 80 12.66 -12.38 -14.44
C GLU A 80 11.94 -13.72 -14.71
N MET A 81 10.62 -13.69 -14.81
CA MET A 81 9.80 -14.86 -15.15
C MET A 81 9.68 -15.12 -16.66
N GLU A 82 10.42 -14.38 -17.49
CA GLU A 82 10.42 -14.48 -18.96
C GLU A 82 9.01 -14.43 -19.58
N LYS A 83 8.13 -13.57 -19.03
CA LYS A 83 6.76 -13.42 -19.51
C LYS A 83 6.72 -12.88 -20.94
N SER A 84 5.68 -13.28 -21.68
CA SER A 84 5.50 -12.86 -23.08
C SER A 84 5.52 -11.33 -23.27
N GLU A 85 5.98 -10.87 -24.42
CA GLU A 85 5.98 -9.44 -24.81
C GLU A 85 4.59 -8.78 -24.68
N LYS A 86 3.51 -9.53 -24.89
CA LYS A 86 2.15 -9.02 -24.68
C LYS A 86 1.92 -8.57 -23.24
N ILE A 87 2.46 -9.30 -22.27
CA ILE A 87 2.37 -8.98 -20.85
C ILE A 87 3.26 -7.78 -20.54
N LEU A 88 4.53 -7.81 -20.97
CA LEU A 88 5.48 -6.72 -20.74
C LEU A 88 4.98 -5.39 -21.30
N ASN A 89 4.44 -5.40 -22.53
CA ASN A 89 3.89 -4.20 -23.15
C ASN A 89 2.65 -3.66 -22.42
N ALA A 90 1.82 -4.52 -21.84
CA ALA A 90 0.68 -4.07 -21.03
C ALA A 90 1.13 -3.40 -19.73
N ILE A 91 2.17 -3.92 -19.07
CA ILE A 91 2.73 -3.34 -17.85
C ILE A 91 3.41 -2.00 -18.16
N ARG A 92 4.22 -1.93 -19.22
CA ARG A 92 4.87 -0.69 -19.68
C ARG A 92 3.85 0.39 -20.04
N ALA A 93 2.79 0.02 -20.75
CA ALA A 93 1.71 0.96 -21.07
C ALA A 93 1.09 1.57 -19.81
N ARG A 94 0.82 0.76 -18.78
CA ARG A 94 0.31 1.26 -17.51
C ARG A 94 1.29 2.17 -16.79
N ALA A 95 2.59 1.85 -16.82
CA ALA A 95 3.62 2.71 -16.24
C ALA A 95 3.63 4.08 -16.92
N THR A 96 3.64 4.11 -18.26
CA THR A 96 3.60 5.37 -19.03
C THR A 96 2.33 6.18 -18.78
N GLU A 97 1.16 5.53 -18.65
CA GLU A 97 -0.08 6.23 -18.29
C GLU A 97 0.06 6.98 -16.94
N LEU A 98 0.62 6.33 -15.93
CA LEU A 98 0.81 6.91 -14.59
C LEU A 98 1.90 8.01 -14.58
N GLU A 99 2.93 7.91 -15.41
CA GLU A 99 3.95 8.96 -15.56
C GLU A 99 3.40 10.22 -16.24
N LEU A 100 2.45 10.05 -17.17
CA LEU A 100 1.85 11.14 -17.93
C LEU A 100 0.65 11.77 -17.23
N GLU A 101 0.02 11.09 -16.27
CA GLU A 101 -1.10 11.61 -15.46
C GLU A 101 -0.85 13.02 -14.87
N PRO A 102 0.32 13.35 -14.28
CA PRO A 102 0.60 14.69 -13.80
C PRO A 102 0.78 15.76 -14.91
N TYR A 103 0.95 15.34 -16.16
CA TYR A 103 1.15 16.21 -17.33
C TYR A 103 -0.04 16.25 -18.29
N GLY A 104 -1.09 15.47 -18.02
CA GLY A 104 -2.35 15.56 -18.73
C GLY A 104 -2.97 16.94 -18.47
N GLU A 105 -3.02 17.78 -19.50
CA GLU A 105 -3.61 19.12 -19.45
C GLU A 105 -4.95 19.08 -18.70
N ARG A 106 -5.10 19.89 -17.64
CA ARG A 106 -6.44 20.28 -17.17
C ARG A 106 -7.07 21.11 -18.29
N PRO A 107 -8.11 20.62 -19.00
CA PRO A 107 -8.83 21.49 -19.90
C PRO A 107 -9.71 22.39 -19.03
N GLY A 108 -9.28 23.63 -18.84
CA GLY A 108 -10.10 24.76 -18.35
C GLY A 108 -10.28 24.86 -16.84
N ASP A 109 -9.53 25.79 -16.24
CA ASP A 109 -10.12 26.77 -15.30
C ASP A 109 -10.54 28.01 -16.12
#